data_AF-A0A816A902-F1
#
_entry.id   AF-A0A816A902-F1
#
_cell.length_a   1.000
_cell.length_b   1.000
_cell.length_c   1.000
_cell.angle_alpha   90.00
_cell.angle_beta   90.00
_cell.angle_gamma   90.00
#
_symmetry.space_group_name_H-M   'P 1'
#
loop_
_entity.id
_entity.type
_entity.pdbx_description
1 polymer ?
#
loop_
_entity_poly.entity_id
_entity_poly.type
_entity_poly.pdbx_seq_one_letter_code
_entity_poly.pdbx_strand_id
1 'polypeptide(L)'
;MEKQYCIVIIGAGIAGLSCAKYLIDNNIDDFIIVDAHDEIGGRCKTIHILENELELGVESLHGDTTNNPLYQLANQYQLLDNNHRESDRDDCYHDEDGESIDEDVIDE
;
A
#
# COMPACT_ATOMS: atom_id res chain seq x y z
N MET A 1 7.55 24.45 28.79
CA MET A 1 8.31 23.19 28.89
C MET A 1 8.13 22.45 27.58
N GLU A 2 9.22 22.05 26.95
CA GLU A 2 9.15 21.17 25.77
C GLU A 2 8.64 19.79 26.20
N LYS A 3 7.79 19.19 25.37
CA LYS A 3 7.27 17.84 25.60
C LYS A 3 8.39 16.85 25.30
N GLN A 4 8.70 15.98 26.26
CA GLN A 4 9.65 14.88 26.10
C GLN A 4 8.89 13.58 25.85
N TYR A 5 9.50 12.69 25.08
CA TYR A 5 8.95 11.38 24.74
C TYR A 5 9.99 10.30 25.03
N CYS A 6 9.59 9.19 25.66
CA CYS A 6 10.48 8.05 25.91
C CYS A 6 10.87 7.32 24.63
N ILE A 7 9.99 7.31 23.62
CA ILE A 7 10.18 6.56 22.38
C ILE A 7 10.00 7.50 21.18
N VAL A 8 10.90 7.40 20.21
CA VAL A 8 10.80 8.10 18.93
C VAL A 8 10.75 7.08 17.80
N ILE A 9 9.68 7.11 17.02
CA ILE A 9 9.49 6.31 15.81
C ILE A 9 9.83 7.18 14.61
N ILE A 10 10.84 6.79 13.83
CA ILE A 10 11.26 7.53 12.63
C ILE A 10 10.59 6.89 11.40
N GLY A 11 9.66 7.63 10.79
CA GLY A 11 8.85 7.23 9.65
C GLY A 11 7.43 6.82 10.04
N ALA A 12 6.44 7.46 9.41
CA ALA A 12 5.00 7.23 9.50
C ALA A 12 4.47 6.38 8.33
N GLY A 13 5.29 5.48 7.78
CA GLY A 13 4.84 4.42 6.88
C GLY A 13 4.17 3.25 7.60
N ILE A 14 3.73 2.23 6.85
CA ILE A 14 3.03 1.05 7.41
C ILE A 14 3.76 0.42 8.60
N ALA A 15 5.10 0.33 8.56
CA ALA A 15 5.90 -0.25 9.64
C ALA A 15 5.89 0.62 10.91
N GLY A 16 6.06 1.95 10.76
CA GLY A 16 6.06 2.88 11.89
C GLY A 16 4.68 3.02 12.53
N LEU A 17 3.63 3.10 11.71
CA LEU A 17 2.24 3.09 12.19
C LEU A 17 1.90 1.77 12.90
N SER A 18 2.38 0.63 12.38
CA SER A 18 2.21 -0.68 13.03
C SER A 18 2.93 -0.74 14.38
N CYS A 19 4.14 -0.17 14.48
CA CYS A 19 4.86 -0.04 15.75
C CYS A 19 4.08 0.82 16.76
N ALA A 20 3.60 1.99 16.33
CA ALA A 20 2.79 2.87 17.16
C ALA A 20 1.52 2.18 17.66
N LYS A 21 0.81 1.45 16.78
CA LYS A 21 -0.35 0.64 17.15
C LYS A 21 0.01 -0.43 18.20
N TYR A 22 1.12 -1.13 18.00
CA TYR A 22 1.59 -2.13 18.95
C TYR A 22 1.88 -1.53 20.34
N LEU A 23 2.50 -0.35 20.41
CA LEU A 23 2.74 0.35 21.68
C LEU A 23 1.42 0.72 22.37
N ILE A 24 0.45 1.29 21.62
CA ILE A 24 -0.88 1.64 22.14
C ILE A 24 -1.60 0.40 22.68
N ASP A 25 -1.60 -0.71 21.93
CA ASP A 25 -2.25 -1.96 22.32
C ASP A 25 -1.62 -2.57 23.60
N ASN A 26 -0.39 -2.16 23.95
CA ASN A 26 0.31 -2.52 25.18
C ASN A 26 0.28 -1.43 26.27
N ASN A 27 -0.59 -0.42 26.13
CA ASN A 27 -0.73 0.72 27.05
C ASN A 27 0.54 1.58 27.19
N ILE A 28 1.31 1.71 26.10
CA ILE A 28 2.47 2.60 26.02
C ILE A 28 2.12 3.73 25.05
N ASP A 29 1.92 4.94 25.58
CA ASP A 29 1.52 6.13 24.82
C ASP A 29 2.55 7.27 24.85
N ASP A 30 3.66 7.11 25.58
CA ASP A 30 4.76 8.07 25.65
C ASP A 30 5.73 7.94 24.46
N PHE A 31 5.20 8.17 23.27
CA PHE A 31 5.96 8.16 22.03
C PHE A 31 5.56 9.28 21.06
N ILE A 32 6.46 9.54 20.11
CA ILE A 32 6.21 10.41 18.96
C ILE A 32 6.63 9.71 17.67
N ILE A 33 5.87 9.95 16.60
CA ILE A 33 6.23 9.58 15.23
C ILE A 33 6.73 10.82 14.52
N VAL A 34 7.89 10.72 13.87
CA VAL A 34 8.47 11.79 13.07
C VAL A 34 8.66 11.27 11.65
N ASP A 35 7.99 11.89 10.68
CA ASP A 35 8.20 11.64 9.25
C ASP A 35 8.82 12.88 8.59
N ALA A 36 9.50 12.66 7.47
CA ALA A 36 10.02 13.74 6.63
C ALA A 36 8.94 14.32 5.70
N HIS A 37 7.86 13.59 5.45
CA HIS A 37 6.73 14.02 4.63
C HIS A 37 5.62 14.62 5.47
N ASP A 38 4.83 15.51 4.85
CA ASP A 38 3.65 16.12 5.47
C ASP A 38 2.44 15.17 5.54
N GLU A 39 2.57 13.98 4.96
CA GLU A 39 1.53 12.95 4.88
C GLU A 39 2.05 11.62 5.44
N ILE A 40 1.16 10.86 6.07
CA ILE A 40 1.44 9.49 6.54
C ILE A 40 1.33 8.48 5.38
N GLY A 41 1.76 7.24 5.60
CA GLY A 41 1.64 6.14 4.64
C GLY A 41 2.98 5.76 3.99
N GLY A 42 3.92 6.70 3.87
CA GLY A 42 5.26 6.46 3.35
C GLY A 42 5.24 6.07 1.88
N ARG A 43 5.49 4.80 1.57
CA ARG A 43 5.44 4.28 0.19
C ARG A 43 4.03 3.90 -0.29
N CYS A 44 3.02 3.89 0.59
CA CYS A 44 1.62 3.81 0.20
C CYS A 44 1.14 5.24 -0.02
N LYS A 45 0.85 5.62 -1.27
CA LYS A 45 0.56 7.00 -1.64
C LYS A 45 -0.52 7.05 -2.71
N THR A 46 -1.73 7.37 -2.27
CA THR A 46 -2.85 7.68 -3.15
C THR A 46 -2.88 9.18 -3.42
N ILE A 47 -3.03 9.57 -4.67
CA ILE A 47 -3.30 10.95 -5.08
C ILE A 47 -4.67 11.04 -5.73
N HIS A 48 -5.32 12.19 -5.59
CA HIS A 48 -6.60 12.45 -6.23
C HIS A 48 -6.40 13.36 -7.44
N ILE A 49 -6.80 12.88 -8.62
CA ILE A 49 -6.75 13.64 -9.87
C ILE A 49 -8.18 13.71 -10.42
N LEU A 50 -8.73 14.92 -10.50
CA LEU A 50 -10.13 15.15 -10.88
C LEU A 50 -11.08 14.38 -9.93
N GLU A 51 -11.88 13.47 -10.49
CA GLU A 51 -12.82 12.61 -9.76
C GLU A 51 -12.25 11.20 -9.50
N ASN A 52 -10.97 10.98 -9.80
CA ASN A 52 -10.33 9.66 -9.70
C ASN A 52 -9.25 9.64 -8.62
N GLU A 53 -9.00 8.43 -8.12
CA GLU A 53 -7.90 8.10 -7.22
C GLU A 53 -6.83 7.34 -8.00
N LEU A 54 -5.57 7.71 -7.82
CA LEU A 54 -4.43 7.03 -8.43
C LEU A 54 -3.43 6.66 -7.34
N GLU A 55 -3.07 5.38 -7.28
CA GLU A 55 -2.04 4.89 -6.37
C GLU A 55 -0.66 5.00 -7.03
N LEU A 56 0.23 5.78 -6.42
CA LEU A 56 1.62 5.94 -6.86
C LEU A 56 2.58 4.95 -6.20
N GLY A 57 2.07 4.16 -5.25
CA GLY A 57 2.82 3.31 -4.36
C GLY A 57 2.52 1.84 -4.52
N VAL A 58 1.60 1.34 -3.69
CA VAL A 58 1.27 -0.09 -3.60
C VAL A 58 -0.10 -0.33 -4.22
N GLU A 59 -0.14 -0.83 -5.45
CA GLU A 59 -1.38 -1.01 -6.21
C GLU A 59 -2.10 -2.34 -5.95
N SER A 60 -1.36 -3.41 -5.60
CA SER A 60 -1.91 -4.76 -5.56
C SER A 60 -1.55 -5.51 -4.28
N LEU A 61 -2.54 -6.15 -3.68
CA LEU A 61 -2.35 -7.07 -2.57
C LEU A 61 -2.25 -8.50 -3.10
N HIS A 62 -1.05 -9.07 -3.08
CA HIS A 62 -0.82 -10.44 -3.55
C HIS A 62 -1.15 -11.47 -2.47
N GLY A 63 -1.87 -12.52 -2.86
CA GLY A 63 -2.26 -13.64 -2.00
C GLY A 63 -3.57 -13.40 -1.26
N ASP A 64 -4.57 -14.21 -1.61
CA ASP A 64 -5.96 -14.20 -1.10
C ASP A 64 -6.18 -15.19 0.04
N THR A 65 -5.20 -15.28 0.95
CA THR A 65 -5.21 -16.31 1.99
C THR A 65 -5.41 -15.72 3.38
N THR A 66 -6.04 -16.50 4.26
CA THR A 66 -6.11 -16.18 5.70
C THR A 66 -4.73 -16.13 6.36
N ASN A 67 -3.64 -16.53 5.70
CA ASN A 67 -2.28 -16.37 6.23
C ASN A 67 -1.68 -14.98 5.95
N ASN A 68 -2.31 -14.18 5.09
CA ASN A 68 -1.88 -12.80 4.83
C ASN A 68 -2.62 -11.85 5.80
N PRO A 69 -1.93 -11.28 6.82
CA PRO A 69 -2.57 -10.38 7.78
C PRO A 69 -3.09 -9.09 7.13
N LEU A 70 -2.50 -8.64 6.02
CA LEU A 70 -3.00 -7.49 5.26
C LEU A 70 -4.32 -7.83 4.55
N TYR A 71 -4.49 -9.06 4.06
CA TYR A 71 -5.75 -9.52 3.46
C TYR A 71 -6.87 -9.54 4.50
N GLN A 72 -6.59 -10.08 5.70
CA GLN A 72 -7.57 -10.06 6.80
C GLN A 72 -7.98 -8.64 7.16
N LEU A 73 -7.01 -7.72 7.24
CA LEU A 73 -7.26 -6.32 7.57
C LEU A 73 -8.09 -5.65 6.47
N ALA A 74 -7.72 -5.82 5.21
CA ALA A 74 -8.47 -5.27 4.07
C ALA A 74 -9.91 -5.80 4.04
N ASN A 75 -10.11 -7.10 4.29
CA ASN A 75 -11.44 -7.69 4.37
C ASN A 75 -12.26 -7.12 5.54
N GLN A 76 -11.65 -6.94 6.72
CA GLN A 76 -12.30 -6.35 7.89
C GLN A 76 -12.81 -4.93 7.61
N TYR A 77 -12.05 -4.15 6.83
CA TYR A 77 -12.39 -2.78 6.47
C TYR A 77 -13.14 -2.66 5.13
N GLN A 78 -13.53 -3.78 4.51
CA GLN A 78 -14.24 -3.81 3.22
C GLN A 78 -13.49 -3.08 2.08
N LEU A 79 -12.16 -3.23 2.06
CA LEU A 79 -11.27 -2.60 1.09
C LEU A 79 -10.90 -3.51 -0.10
N LEU A 80 -11.38 -4.75 -0.11
CA LEU A 80 -11.10 -5.71 -1.18
C LEU A 80 -12.10 -5.52 -2.32
N ASP A 81 -11.59 -5.37 -3.54
CA ASP A 81 -12.40 -5.49 -4.74
C ASP A 81 -12.51 -6.96 -5.16
N ASN A 82 -13.74 -7.46 -5.29
CA ASN A 82 -14.01 -8.84 -5.69
C ASN A 82 -14.21 -8.99 -7.21
N ASN A 83 -14.12 -7.89 -7.97
CA ASN A 83 -14.40 -7.87 -9.41
C ASN A 83 -13.15 -7.99 -10.29
N HIS A 84 -11.95 -7.84 -9.72
CA HIS A 84 -10.69 -7.98 -10.45
C HIS A 84 -10.12 -9.38 -10.25
N ARG A 85 -10.22 -10.23 -11.28
CA ARG A 85 -9.49 -11.50 -11.35
C ARG A 85 -8.30 -11.33 -12.28
N GLU A 86 -7.11 -11.69 -11.80
CA GLU A 86 -5.91 -11.66 -12.65
C GLU A 86 -6.03 -12.57 -13.88
N SER A 87 -6.91 -13.57 -13.84
CA SER A 87 -7.21 -14.46 -14.97
C SER A 87 -7.89 -13.79 -16.16
N ASP A 88 -8.37 -12.56 -15.99
CA ASP A 88 -9.11 -11.82 -17.03
C ASP A 88 -8.24 -10.79 -17.75
N ARG A 89 -6.91 -10.80 -17.50
CA ARG A 89 -5.96 -9.96 -18.23
C ARG A 89 -5.82 -10.48 -19.68
N ASP A 90 -6.18 -9.64 -20.63
CA ASP A 90 -5.89 -9.80 -22.05
C ASP A 90 -4.66 -8.92 -22.34
N ASP A 91 -3.47 -9.50 -22.16
CA ASP A 91 -2.23 -8.76 -22.29
C ASP A 91 -1.98 -8.45 -23.77
N CYS A 92 -1.96 -7.17 -24.12
CA CYS A 92 -1.68 -6.72 -25.49
C CYS A 92 -0.29 -6.08 -25.55
N TYR A 93 0.49 -6.50 -26.53
CA TYR A 93 1.85 -6.05 -26.72
C TYR A 93 1.94 -5.22 -28.00
N HIS A 94 2.61 -4.08 -27.91
CA HIS A 94 2.79 -3.13 -29.01
C HIS A 94 4.24 -2.67 -29.08
N ASP A 95 4.75 -2.45 -30.30
CA ASP A 95 6.08 -1.89 -30.50
C ASP A 95 6.11 -0.35 -30.34
N GLU A 96 7.28 0.26 -30.60
CA GLU A 96 7.47 1.70 -30.50
C GLU A 96 6.68 2.52 -31.55
N ASP A 97 6.25 1.88 -32.64
CA ASP A 97 5.39 2.46 -33.66
C ASP A 97 3.90 2.25 -33.35
N GLY A 98 3.58 1.44 -32.34
CA GLY A 98 2.23 1.11 -31.88
C GLY A 98 1.62 -0.11 -32.56
N GLU A 99 2.39 -0.84 -33.36
CA GLU A 99 1.93 -2.04 -34.06
C GLU A 99 1.87 -3.23 -33.10
N SER A 100 0.82 -4.04 -33.22
CA SER A 100 0.62 -5.20 -32.35
C SER A 100 1.69 -6.28 -32.59
N ILE A 101 2.27 -6.77 -31.50
CA ILE A 101 3.23 -7.88 -31.50
C ILE A 101 2.46 -9.18 -31.19
N ASP A 102 2.72 -10.21 -31.99
CA ASP A 102 2.17 -11.55 -31.77
C ASP A 102 2.81 -12.17 -30.50
N GLU A 103 1.97 -12.76 -29.64
CA GLU A 103 2.38 -13.38 -28.38
C GLU A 103 3.44 -14.48 -28.58
N ASP A 104 3.42 -15.18 -29.71
CA ASP A 104 4.38 -16.25 -30.03
C ASP A 104 5.84 -15.74 -30.14
N VAL A 105 6.03 -14.42 -30.25
CA VAL A 105 7.35 -13.77 -30.40
C VAL A 105 7.85 -13.20 -29.07
N ILE A 106 7.07 -13.31 -28.00
CA ILE A 106 7.37 -12.78 -26.69
C ILE A 106 8.02 -13.89 -25.85
N ASP A 107 9.32 -13.77 -25.61
CA ASP A 107 10.02 -14.60 -24.63
C ASP A 107 9.83 -13.99 -23.22
N GLU A 108 9.25 -14.75 -22.28
CA GLU A 108 9.20 -14.41 -20.85
C GLU A 108 10.58 -14.43 -20.16
#